data_AF-T1I547-F1
#
_entry.id   AF-T1I547-F1
#
_cell.length_a   1.000
_cell.length_b   1.000
_cell.length_c   1.000
_cell.angle_alpha   90.00
_cell.angle_beta   90.00
_cell.angle_gamma   90.00
#
_symmetry.space_group_name_H-M   'P 1'
#
loop_
_entity.id
_entity.type
_entity.pdbx_description
1 polymer ?
#
loop_
_entity_poly.entity_id
_entity_poly.type
_entity_poly.pdbx_seq_one_letter_code
_entity_poly.pdbx_strand_id
1 'polypeptide(L)' 'MKLTILSVTPSDFGSYKCVSKNSLGDTDGTIKLYPVPRPATNRPKHKGRRLVLLKHIEHHLLHNYYDTLVT' A
#
# COMPACT_ATOMS: atom_id res chain seq x y z
N MET A 1 10.39 0.69 5.08
CA MET A 1 10.43 -0.38 4.05
C MET A 1 9.23 -0.20 3.11
N LYS A 2 9.32 -0.58 1.82
CA LYS A 2 8.24 -0.37 0.84
C LYS A 2 8.13 -1.56 -0.12
N LEU A 3 6.92 -2.10 -0.30
CA LEU A 3 6.60 -3.08 -1.34
C LEU A 3 5.98 -2.38 -2.55
N THR A 4 6.48 -2.69 -3.76
CA THR A 4 5.94 -2.16 -5.02
C THR A 4 5.67 -3.33 -5.97
N ILE A 5 4.43 -3.47 -6.44
CA ILE A 5 4.03 -4.49 -7.43
C ILE A 5 3.92 -3.79 -8.79
N LEU A 6 4.78 -4.15 -9.74
CA LEU A 6 4.89 -3.44 -11.03
C LEU A 6 3.81 -3.88 -12.05
N SER A 7 3.46 -5.17 -12.04
CA SER A 7 2.53 -5.78 -12.98
C SER A 7 1.51 -6.63 -12.25
N VAL A 8 0.42 -5.99 -11.79
CA VAL A 8 -0.63 -6.66 -11.01
C VAL A 8 -1.40 -7.66 -11.87
N THR A 9 -1.48 -8.90 -11.38
CA THR A 9 -2.23 -10.03 -11.92
C THR A 9 -3.39 -10.39 -10.97
N PRO A 10 -4.37 -11.20 -11.41
CA PRO A 10 -5.46 -11.63 -10.53
C PRO A 10 -5.01 -12.32 -9.24
N SER A 11 -3.87 -13.02 -9.26
CA SER A 11 -3.29 -13.69 -8.09
C SER A 11 -2.67 -12.73 -7.07
N ASP A 12 -2.44 -11.47 -7.43
CA ASP A 12 -1.90 -10.47 -6.50
C ASP A 12 -3.01 -9.84 -5.64
N PHE A 13 -4.29 -10.02 -5.98
CA PHE A 13 -5.38 -9.49 -5.14
C PHE A 13 -5.51 -10.30 -3.84
N GLY A 14 -5.65 -9.62 -2.72
CA GLY A 14 -5.70 -10.28 -1.41
C GLY A 14 -5.34 -9.36 -0.25
N SER A 15 -5.10 -9.96 0.90
CA SER A 15 -4.65 -9.27 2.11
C SER A 15 -3.13 -9.36 2.24
N TYR A 16 -2.49 -8.21 2.37
CA TYR A 16 -1.06 -8.07 2.66
C TYR A 16 -0.88 -7.68 4.12
N LYS A 17 0.02 -8.39 4.80
CA LYS A 17 0.40 -8.09 6.19
C LYS A 17 1.73 -7.35 6.19
N CYS A 18 1.79 -6.18 6.81
CA CYS A 18 3.04 -5.55 7.18
C CYS A 18 3.37 -5.91 8.63
N VAL A 19 4.62 -6.26 8.90
CA VAL A 19 5.09 -6.62 10.24
C VAL A 19 6.35 -5.81 10.52
N SER A 20 6.34 -5.10 11.64
CA SER A 20 7.50 -4.42 12.21
C SER A 20 7.91 -5.18 13.47
N LYS A 21 9.20 -5.53 13.58
CA LYS A 21 9.74 -6.25 14.73
C LYS A 21 10.96 -5.52 15.27
N ASN A 22 11.05 -5.38 16.59
CA ASN A 22 12.25 -4.95 17.28
C ASN A 22 12.48 -5.83 18.53
N SER A 23 13.50 -5.53 19.33
CA SER A 23 13.81 -6.31 20.55
C SER A 23 12.76 -6.16 21.67
N LEU A 24 11.87 -5.18 21.59
CA LEU A 24 10.81 -4.91 22.57
C LEU A 24 9.48 -5.55 22.17
N GLY A 25 9.27 -5.84 20.89
CA GLY A 25 8.09 -6.55 20.42
C GLY A 25 7.81 -6.42 18.92
N ASP A 26 6.62 -6.91 18.56
CA ASP A 26 6.12 -6.98 17.20
C ASP A 26 4.86 -6.10 17.06
N THR A 27 4.73 -5.40 15.94
CA THR A 27 3.51 -4.68 15.54
C THR A 27 3.15 -5.04 14.11
N ASP A 28 1.87 -5.29 13.84
CA ASP A 28 1.40 -5.61 12.49
C ASP A 28 0.22 -4.76 12.02
N GLY A 29 0.13 -4.60 10.69
CA GLY A 29 -0.96 -3.95 9.99
C GLY A 29 -1.40 -4.77 8.78
N THR A 30 -2.66 -4.62 8.38
CA THR A 30 -3.25 -5.33 7.23
C THR A 30 -3.72 -4.35 6.16
N ILE A 31 -3.36 -4.62 4.91
CA ILE A 31 -3.77 -3.86 3.73
C ILE A 31 -4.48 -4.81 2.78
N LYS A 32 -5.68 -4.44 2.30
CA LYS A 32 -6.43 -5.25 1.34
C LYS A 32 -6.33 -4.64 -0.06
N LEU A 33 -5.79 -5.40 -1.01
CA LEU A 33 -5.72 -5.03 -2.41
C LEU A 33 -6.93 -5.59 -3.16
N TYR A 34 -7.71 -4.73 -3.79
CA TYR A 34 -8.91 -5.10 -4.53
C TYR A 34 -8.82 -4.67 -6.00
N PRO A 35 -9.48 -5.39 -6.92
CA PRO A 35 -9.57 -5.00 -8.32
C PRO A 35 -10.47 -3.76 -8.45
N VAL A 36 -10.02 -2.78 -9.23
CA VAL A 36 -10.87 -1.67 -9.65
C VAL A 36 -11.56 -2.09 -10.95
N PRO A 37 -12.91 -2.09 -11.01
CA PRO A 37 -13.63 -2.36 -12.24
C PRO A 37 -13.17 -1.38 -13.32
N ARG A 38 -12.81 -1.88 -14.50
CA ARG A 38 -12.56 -0.98 -15.63
C ARG A 38 -13.90 -0.33 -15.99
N PRO A 39 -13.98 1.00 -16.08
CA PRO A 39 -15.17 1.63 -16.64
C PRO A 39 -15.34 1.11 -18.07
N ALA A 40 -16.54 0.64 -18.41
CA ALA A 40 -16.86 0.21 -19.76
C ALA A 40 -16.81 1.44 -20.68
N THR A 41 -15.65 1.70 -21.29
CA THR A 41 -15.50 2.82 -22.23
C THR A 41 -14.92 2.32 -23.54
N ASN A 42 -15.73 2.40 -24.60
CA ASN A 42 -15.31 2.45 -25.99
C ASN A 42 -14.52 3.76 -26.26
N ARG A 43 -13.38 3.98 -25.59
CA ARG A 43 -12.54 5.16 -25.83
C ARG A 43 -11.05 4.81 -25.94
N PRO A 44 -10.28 5.50 -26.81
CA PRO A 44 -8.97 5.05 -27.26
C PRO A 44 -7.92 5.16 -26.16
N LYS A 45 -6.90 4.29 -26.25
CA LYS A 45 -5.76 4.16 -25.34
C LYS A 45 -5.07 5.51 -25.08
N HIS A 46 -5.27 6.09 -23.90
CA HIS A 46 -4.35 7.09 -23.36
C HIS A 46 -3.27 6.40 -22.51
N LYS A 47 -2.03 6.44 -23.01
CA LYS A 47 -0.80 6.11 -22.28
C LYS A 47 -0.66 7.02 -21.07
N GLY A 48 -0.36 6.44 -19.91
CA GLY A 48 0.11 7.16 -18.73
C GLY A 48 -0.97 7.51 -17.72
N ARG A 49 -1.35 6.55 -16.87
CA ARG A 49 -1.96 6.87 -15.57
C ARG A 49 -1.01 6.44 -14.47
N ARG A 50 -0.27 7.41 -13.92
CA ARG A 50 0.45 7.27 -12.66
C ARG A 50 -0.60 7.09 -11.56
N LEU A 51 -0.73 5.88 -11.02
CA LEU A 51 -1.58 5.62 -9.85
C LEU A 51 -1.03 6.42 -8.66
N VAL A 52 -1.76 7.46 -8.25
CA VAL A 52 -1.43 8.22 -7.04
C VAL A 52 -2.01 7.47 -5.85
N LEU A 53 -1.23 6.56 -5.27
CA LEU A 53 -1.55 5.92 -4.00
C LEU A 53 -0.30 5.84 -3.14
N LEU A 54 0.29 7.01 -2.84
CA LEU A 54 1.49 7.10 -1.99
C LEU A 54 1.43 8.21 -0.93
N LYS A 55 0.49 9.16 -1.01
CA LYS A 55 0.47 10.29 -0.08
C LYS A 55 -0.10 9.98 1.31
N HIS A 56 -0.93 8.95 1.45
CA HIS A 56 -1.60 8.67 2.73
C HIS A 56 -0.79 7.80 3.70
N ILE A 57 0.18 7.04 3.17
CA ILE A 57 0.97 6.09 3.96
C ILE A 57 2.15 6.78 4.67
N GLU A 58 2.77 7.80 4.05
CA GLU A 58 3.93 8.49 4.65
C GLU A 58 3.56 9.28 5.92
N HIS A 59 2.40 9.93 5.95
CA HIS A 59 1.98 10.72 7.11
C HIS A 59 1.69 9.86 8.35
N HIS A 60 1.10 8.67 8.17
CA HIS A 60 0.80 7.77 9.28
C HIS A 60 2.04 7.05 9.83
N LEU A 61 3.02 6.72 8.99
CA LEU A 61 4.23 6.02 9.44
C LEU A 61 5.19 6.94 10.22
N LEU A 62 5.25 8.24 9.89
CA LEU A 62 6.05 9.22 10.64
C LEU A 62 5.52 9.47 12.05
N HIS A 63 4.19 9.55 12.21
CA HIS A 63 3.58 9.74 13.54
C HIS A 63 3.85 8.55 14.46
N ASN A 64 3.75 7.32 13.94
CA ASN A 64 4.06 6.12 14.72
C ASN A 64 5.56 6.02 15.06
N TYR A 65 6.45 6.45 14.17
CA TYR A 65 7.89 6.49 14.47
C TYR A 65 8.24 7.51 15.56
N TYR A 66 7.57 8.67 15.59
CA TYR A 66 7.77 9.68 16.64
C TYR A 66 7.20 9.24 18.00
N ASP A 67 5.99 8.66 18.05
CA ASP A 67 5.40 8.16 19.30
C ASP A 67 6.27 7.07 19.96
N THR A 68 6.87 6.19 19.15
CA THR A 68 7.73 5.10 19.66
C THR A 68 9.08 5.59 20.20
N LEU A 69 9.51 6.83 19.91
CA LEU A 69 10.77 7.40 20.38
C LEU A 69 10.61 8.25 21.66
N VAL A 70 9.38 8.56 22.09
CA VAL A 70 9.09 9.45 23.24
C VAL A 70 8.58 8.68 24.48
N THR A 71 8.43 7.36 24.39
CA THR A 71 8.18 6.44 25.52
C THR A 71 9.38 5.55 25.79
#